data_AF-A0A2E5B596-F1
#
_entry.id   AF-A0A2E5B596-F1
#
_cell.length_a   1.000
_cell.length_b   1.000
_cell.length_c   1.000
_cell.angle_alpha   90.00
_cell.angle_beta   90.00
_cell.angle_gamma   90.00
#
_symmetry.space_group_name_H-M   'P 1'
#
loop_
_entity.id
_entity.type
_entity.pdbx_description
1 polymer ?
#
loop_
_entity_poly.entity_id
_entity_poly.type
_entity_poly.pdbx_seq_one_letter_code
_entity_poly.pdbx_strand_id
1 'polypeptide(L)'
;MLGEHGSFRRYIMTAMVNFIAFYSLWELFVFFLPSDDYWPTVAWSIAWFLGSLQAHWTHRIWTFDSERDIRWTIPTTMALYTIGGVGSTACYYIGTVSWGFNERIVFLLNSSLWGFLNYLGQREIAFKEINTSPLSETE
;
A
#
# COMPACT_ATOMS: atom_id res chain seq x y z
N MET A 1 0.07 -20.58 12.28
CA MET A 1 1.27 -20.38 11.42
C MET A 1 0.89 -19.46 10.27
N LEU A 2 1.44 -18.24 10.21
CA LEU A 2 1.05 -17.18 9.24
C LEU A 2 1.66 -17.37 7.82
N GLY A 3 2.34 -18.49 7.56
CA GLY A 3 3.10 -18.75 6.33
C GLY A 3 4.49 -18.14 6.36
N GLU A 4 5.30 -18.43 5.33
CA GLU A 4 6.64 -17.87 5.15
C GLU A 4 6.60 -16.34 5.01
N HIS A 5 7.67 -15.69 5.45
CA HIS A 5 7.88 -14.25 5.25
C HIS A 5 7.90 -13.93 3.74
N GLY A 6 7.35 -12.78 3.39
CA GLY A 6 7.21 -12.33 2.00
C GLY A 6 6.17 -13.09 1.16
N SER A 7 5.39 -14.01 1.76
CA SER A 7 4.30 -14.68 1.06
C SER A 7 3.09 -13.77 0.86
N PHE A 8 2.38 -13.96 -0.26
CA PHE A 8 1.18 -13.17 -0.58
C PHE A 8 0.06 -13.36 0.46
N ARG A 9 -0.07 -14.57 1.04
CA ARG A 9 -1.04 -14.83 2.12
C ARG A 9 -0.76 -13.96 3.34
N ARG A 10 0.50 -13.88 3.77
CA ARG A 10 0.92 -13.06 4.91
C ARG A 10 0.77 -11.57 4.62
N TYR A 11 1.03 -11.18 3.39
CA TYR A 11 0.75 -9.84 2.90
C TYR A 11 -0.74 -9.47 3.03
N ILE A 12 -1.66 -10.31 2.54
CA ILE A 12 -3.11 -10.05 2.66
C ILE A 12 -3.54 -9.92 4.12
N MET A 13 -3.11 -10.84 4.99
CA MET A 13 -3.48 -10.78 6.41
C MET A 13 -3.00 -9.49 7.08
N THR A 14 -1.77 -9.07 6.78
CA THR A 14 -1.22 -7.80 7.28
C THR A 14 -1.98 -6.60 6.69
N ALA A 15 -2.31 -6.65 5.39
CA ALA A 15 -3.07 -5.62 4.71
C ALA A 15 -4.48 -5.45 5.30
N MET A 16 -5.15 -6.54 5.71
CA MET A 16 -6.45 -6.47 6.40
C MET A 16 -6.35 -5.74 7.74
N VAL A 17 -5.31 -6.02 8.53
CA VAL A 17 -5.07 -5.30 9.80
C VAL A 17 -4.78 -3.82 9.55
N ASN A 18 -3.94 -3.53 8.55
CA ASN A 18 -3.65 -2.16 8.15
C ASN A 18 -4.90 -1.41 7.68
N PHE A 19 -5.77 -2.07 6.93
CA PHE A 19 -7.03 -1.50 6.45
C PHE A 19 -7.96 -1.15 7.61
N ILE A 20 -8.10 -2.03 8.61
CA ILE A 20 -8.90 -1.76 9.81
C ILE A 20 -8.33 -0.57 10.58
N ALA A 21 -7.01 -0.51 10.74
CA ALA A 21 -6.36 0.61 11.42
C ALA A 21 -6.53 1.94 10.66
N PHE A 22 -6.34 1.92 9.34
CA PHE A 22 -6.60 3.06 8.47
C PHE A 22 -8.05 3.53 8.56
N TYR A 23 -9.01 2.61 8.46
CA TYR A 23 -10.42 2.91 8.56
C TYR A 23 -10.77 3.54 9.92
N SER A 24 -10.26 2.97 11.01
CA SER A 24 -10.46 3.50 12.37
C SER A 24 -9.86 4.90 12.52
N LEU A 25 -8.67 5.13 11.97
CA LEU A 25 -8.01 6.43 11.99
C LEU A 25 -8.80 7.48 11.19
N TRP A 26 -9.30 7.10 10.01
CA TRP A 26 -10.15 7.96 9.19
C TRP A 26 -11.45 8.31 9.90
N GLU A 27 -12.12 7.33 10.50
CA GLU A 27 -13.37 7.53 11.26
C GLU A 27 -13.14 8.50 12.44
N LEU A 28 -12.01 8.38 13.15
CA LEU A 28 -11.63 9.34 14.19
C LEU A 28 -11.47 10.76 13.65
N PHE A 29 -10.83 10.93 12.48
CA PHE A 29 -10.72 12.26 11.88
C PHE A 29 -12.07 12.81 11.42
N VAL A 30 -12.94 11.98 10.85
CA VAL A 30 -14.30 12.38 10.49
C VAL A 30 -15.11 12.81 11.73
N PHE A 31 -14.87 12.17 12.88
CA PHE A 31 -15.56 12.51 14.12
C PHE A 31 -15.08 13.84 14.74
N PHE A 32 -13.77 14.14 14.66
CA PHE A 32 -13.19 15.32 15.32
C PHE A 32 -13.06 16.55 14.42
N LEU A 33 -12.94 16.37 13.10
CA LEU A 33 -12.83 17.47 12.14
C LEU A 33 -14.21 17.92 11.66
N PRO A 34 -14.33 19.16 11.15
CA PRO A 34 -15.57 19.62 10.54
C PRO A 34 -15.98 18.73 9.35
N SER A 35 -17.27 18.67 9.06
CA SER A 35 -17.82 17.84 7.99
C SER A 35 -18.13 18.61 6.69
N ASP A 36 -17.92 19.92 6.70
CA ASP A 36 -18.23 20.83 5.60
C ASP A 36 -17.04 21.08 4.67
N ASP A 37 -17.37 21.62 3.48
CA ASP A 37 -16.41 22.01 2.45
C ASP A 37 -15.39 20.91 2.10
N TYR A 38 -14.11 21.19 2.35
CA TYR A 38 -12.97 20.35 1.98
C TYR A 38 -12.50 19.45 3.13
N TRP A 39 -13.09 19.57 4.33
CA TRP A 39 -12.62 18.85 5.50
C TRP A 39 -12.72 17.33 5.41
N PRO A 40 -13.77 16.71 4.80
CA PRO A 40 -13.79 15.27 4.58
C PRO A 40 -12.62 14.79 3.72
N THR A 41 -12.21 15.58 2.72
CA THR A 41 -11.04 15.29 1.88
C THR A 41 -9.74 15.42 2.67
N VAL A 42 -9.62 16.45 3.52
CA VAL A 42 -8.46 16.61 4.41
C VAL A 42 -8.35 15.45 5.39
N ALA A 43 -9.45 15.05 6.03
CA ALA A 43 -9.51 13.89 6.92
C ALA A 43 -9.06 12.61 6.22
N TRP A 44 -9.55 12.39 4.99
CA TRP A 44 -9.12 11.29 4.13
C TRP A 44 -7.62 11.34 3.82
N SER A 45 -7.09 12.49 3.38
CA SER A 45 -5.68 12.64 3.02
C SER A 45 -4.74 12.41 4.20
N ILE A 46 -5.08 12.91 5.39
CA ILE A 46 -4.28 12.69 6.61
C ILE A 46 -4.32 11.22 7.01
N ALA A 47 -5.51 10.61 7.03
CA ALA A 47 -5.66 9.19 7.33
C ALA A 47 -4.88 8.32 6.35
N TRP A 48 -4.91 8.65 5.06
CA TRP A 48 -4.21 7.92 4.01
C TRP A 48 -2.71 8.00 4.22
N PHE A 49 -2.16 9.20 4.47
CA PHE A 49 -0.72 9.36 4.69
C PHE A 49 -0.22 8.62 5.93
N LEU A 50 -0.89 8.80 7.08
CA LEU A 50 -0.53 8.13 8.33
C LEU A 50 -0.73 6.62 8.26
N GLY A 51 -1.84 6.18 7.66
CA GLY A 51 -2.14 4.76 7.43
C GLY A 51 -1.12 4.10 6.50
N SER A 52 -0.67 4.80 5.46
CA SER A 52 0.41 4.35 4.59
C SER A 52 1.73 4.20 5.35
N LEU A 53 2.09 5.18 6.19
CA LEU A 53 3.31 5.08 7.01
C LEU A 53 3.22 3.93 8.03
N GLN A 54 2.05 3.72 8.64
CA GLN A 54 1.83 2.56 9.50
C GLN A 54 1.95 1.25 8.71
N ALA A 55 1.31 1.17 7.54
CA ALA A 55 1.34 0.00 6.67
C ALA A 55 2.75 -0.36 6.21
N HIS A 56 3.60 0.66 5.99
CA HIS A 56 5.02 0.46 5.75
C HIS A 56 5.68 -0.38 6.85
N TRP A 57 5.52 0.04 8.11
CA TRP A 57 6.16 -0.63 9.24
C TRP A 57 5.62 -2.03 9.47
N THR A 58 4.30 -2.22 9.39
CA THR A 58 3.70 -3.54 9.57
C THR A 58 4.08 -4.48 8.44
N HIS A 59 4.14 -4.03 7.18
CA HIS A 59 4.66 -4.87 6.10
C HIS A 59 6.15 -5.15 6.25
N ARG A 60 6.96 -4.16 6.66
CA ARG A 60 8.39 -4.35 6.91
C ARG A 60 8.66 -5.42 7.96
N ILE A 61 7.98 -5.36 9.10
CA ILE A 61 8.24 -6.25 10.25
C ILE A 61 7.43 -7.55 10.12
N TRP A 62 6.13 -7.45 9.86
CA TRP A 62 5.24 -8.60 9.93
C TRP A 62 5.12 -9.35 8.62
N THR A 63 5.28 -8.71 7.46
CA THR A 63 5.17 -9.42 6.17
C THR A 63 6.53 -9.86 5.67
N PHE A 64 7.43 -8.92 5.40
CA PHE A 64 8.66 -9.16 4.67
C PHE A 64 9.87 -9.43 5.57
N ASP A 65 9.82 -8.98 6.83
CA ASP A 65 10.94 -9.06 7.79
C ASP A 65 12.26 -8.59 7.16
N SER A 66 12.20 -7.38 6.61
CA SER A 66 13.29 -6.81 5.81
C SER A 66 14.23 -5.99 6.68
N GLU A 67 15.54 -6.25 6.56
CA GLU A 67 16.58 -5.46 7.21
C GLU A 67 17.03 -4.25 6.37
N ARG A 68 16.44 -4.06 5.19
CA ARG A 68 16.81 -2.98 4.27
C ARG A 68 16.68 -1.59 4.91
N ASP A 69 17.57 -0.69 4.49
CA ASP A 69 17.64 0.68 4.97
C ASP A 69 16.31 1.42 4.77
N ILE A 70 15.83 2.00 5.87
CA ILE A 70 14.62 2.79 5.99
C ILE A 70 14.64 4.01 5.04
N ARG A 71 15.83 4.56 4.76
CA ARG A 71 16.03 5.67 3.81
C ARG A 71 15.64 5.30 2.38
N TRP A 72 15.64 4.02 2.04
CA TRP A 72 15.08 3.52 0.80
C TRP A 72 13.63 3.07 0.97
N THR A 73 13.36 2.24 1.97
CA THR A 73 12.09 1.51 2.04
C THR A 73 10.90 2.46 2.23
N ILE A 74 11.03 3.52 3.04
CA ILE A 74 9.95 4.52 3.23
C ILE A 74 9.60 5.23 1.93
N PRO A 75 10.50 5.99 1.27
CA PRO A 75 10.14 6.72 0.07
C PRO A 75 9.68 5.80 -1.06
N THR A 76 10.29 4.62 -1.21
CA THR A 76 9.88 3.64 -2.22
C THR A 76 8.46 3.12 -1.97
N THR A 77 8.13 2.74 -0.73
CA THR A 77 6.74 2.30 -0.43
C THR A 77 5.72 3.42 -0.61
N MET A 78 6.04 4.66 -0.21
CA MET A 78 5.14 5.79 -0.41
C MET A 78 4.91 6.09 -1.89
N ALA A 79 5.97 5.99 -2.72
CA ALA A 79 5.86 6.12 -4.17
C ALA A 79 4.98 5.02 -4.76
N LEU A 80 5.16 3.76 -4.34
CA LEU A 80 4.33 2.64 -4.78
C LEU A 80 2.86 2.83 -4.42
N TYR A 81 2.56 3.26 -3.18
CA TYR A 81 1.18 3.53 -2.77
C TYR A 81 0.56 4.71 -3.53
N THR A 82 1.32 5.77 -3.78
CA THR A 82 0.85 6.92 -4.57
C THR A 82 0.55 6.51 -6.02
N ILE A 83 1.49 5.82 -6.67
CA ILE A 83 1.32 5.32 -8.05
C ILE A 83 0.14 4.35 -8.11
N GLY A 84 0.04 3.46 -7.12
CA GLY A 84 -1.07 2.52 -7.00
C GLY A 84 -2.42 3.22 -6.86
N GLY A 85 -2.49 4.25 -6.01
CA GLY A 85 -3.68 5.07 -5.82
C GLY A 85 -4.10 5.75 -7.12
N VAL A 86 -3.23 6.59 -7.68
CA VAL A 86 -3.51 7.36 -8.91
C VAL A 86 -3.83 6.43 -10.09
N GLY A 87 -3.03 5.39 -10.29
CA GLY A 87 -3.21 4.41 -11.36
C GLY A 87 -4.53 3.65 -11.22
N SER A 88 -4.86 3.20 -10.00
CA SER A 88 -6.12 2.50 -9.76
C SER A 88 -7.34 3.38 -9.97
N THR A 89 -7.27 4.66 -9.61
CA THR A 89 -8.34 5.64 -9.87
C THR A 89 -8.52 5.88 -11.37
N ALA A 90 -7.42 6.06 -12.11
CA ALA A 90 -7.47 6.24 -13.55
C ALA A 90 -8.05 5.01 -14.27
N CYS A 91 -7.59 3.80 -13.92
CA CYS A 91 -8.13 2.56 -14.47
C CYS A 91 -9.62 2.38 -14.14
N TYR A 92 -10.04 2.71 -12.91
CA TYR A 92 -11.43 2.64 -12.51
C TYR A 92 -12.31 3.61 -13.32
N TYR A 93 -11.85 4.84 -13.51
CA TYR A 93 -12.55 5.84 -14.33
C TYR A 93 -12.66 5.40 -15.79
N ILE A 94 -11.58 4.87 -16.38
CA ILE A 94 -11.61 4.37 -17.76
C ILE A 94 -12.62 3.23 -17.88
N GLY A 95 -12.56 2.24 -16.98
CA GLY A 95 -13.47 1.09 -17.03
C GLY A 95 -14.94 1.46 -16.85
N THR A 96 -15.25 2.35 -15.90
CA THR A 96 -16.63 2.73 -15.58
C THR A 96 -17.17 3.82 -16.49
N VAL A 97 -16.50 4.96 -16.58
CA VAL A 97 -17.00 6.15 -17.28
C VAL A 97 -16.69 6.09 -18.78
N SER A 98 -15.48 5.69 -19.17
CA SER A 98 -15.08 5.72 -20.58
C SER A 98 -15.57 4.51 -21.38
N TRP A 99 -15.62 3.34 -20.75
CA TRP A 99 -16.05 2.08 -21.39
C TRP A 99 -17.45 1.62 -20.96
N GLY A 100 -18.04 2.21 -19.93
CA GLY A 100 -19.40 1.89 -19.49
C GLY A 100 -19.54 0.50 -18.85
N PHE A 101 -18.44 -0.10 -18.37
CA PHE A 101 -18.52 -1.40 -17.70
C PHE A 101 -19.13 -1.27 -16.30
N ASN A 102 -19.73 -2.37 -15.84
CA ASN A 102 -20.36 -2.45 -14.53
C ASN A 102 -19.40 -2.07 -13.39
N GLU A 103 -19.81 -1.14 -12.53
CA GLU A 103 -18.92 -0.54 -11.53
C GLU A 103 -18.43 -1.56 -10.51
N ARG A 104 -19.26 -2.55 -10.18
CA ARG A 104 -18.92 -3.59 -9.20
C ARG A 104 -17.87 -4.55 -9.76
N ILE A 105 -18.00 -4.92 -11.04
CA ILE A 105 -17.01 -5.78 -11.71
C ILE A 105 -15.69 -5.04 -11.86
N VAL A 106 -15.72 -3.79 -12.33
CA VAL A 106 -14.50 -2.97 -12.47
C VAL A 106 -13.84 -2.77 -11.10
N PHE A 107 -14.63 -2.51 -10.04
CA PHE A 107 -14.12 -2.38 -8.67
C PHE A 107 -13.35 -3.62 -8.23
N LEU A 108 -13.93 -4.81 -8.39
CA LEU A 108 -13.32 -6.08 -7.97
C LEU A 108 -12.03 -6.36 -8.75
N LEU A 109 -12.06 -6.20 -10.08
CA LEU A 109 -10.90 -6.46 -10.94
C LEU A 109 -9.77 -5.46 -10.67
N ASN A 110 -10.10 -4.16 -10.58
CA ASN A 110 -9.15 -3.10 -10.34
C ASN A 110 -8.50 -3.26 -8.96
N SER A 111 -9.29 -3.49 -7.91
CA SER A 111 -8.78 -3.69 -6.55
C SER A 111 -7.90 -4.93 -6.43
N SER A 112 -8.27 -6.03 -7.10
CA SER A 112 -7.49 -7.26 -7.10
C SER A 112 -6.15 -7.08 -7.82
N LEU A 113 -6.17 -6.45 -8.99
CA LEU A 113 -4.97 -6.18 -9.79
C LEU A 113 -4.01 -5.26 -9.03
N TRP A 114 -4.49 -4.10 -8.57
CA TRP A 114 -3.63 -3.13 -7.88
C TRP A 114 -3.20 -3.60 -6.49
N GLY A 115 -4.02 -4.42 -5.81
CA GLY A 115 -3.61 -5.09 -4.57
C GLY A 115 -2.44 -6.05 -4.80
N PHE A 116 -2.48 -6.83 -5.89
CA PHE A 116 -1.40 -7.72 -6.27
C PHE A 116 -0.15 -6.97 -6.75
N LEU A 117 -0.30 -5.91 -7.54
CA LEU A 117 0.82 -5.07 -7.98
C LEU A 117 1.50 -4.37 -6.79
N ASN A 118 0.75 -3.89 -5.80
CA ASN A 118 1.31 -3.34 -4.57
C ASN A 118 2.11 -4.38 -3.78
N TYR A 119 1.64 -5.62 -3.73
CA TYR A 119 2.40 -6.72 -3.14
C TYR A 119 3.72 -6.94 -3.89
N LEU A 120 3.69 -7.05 -5.23
CA LEU A 120 4.89 -7.26 -6.03
C LEU A 120 5.88 -6.10 -5.89
N GLY A 121 5.41 -4.86 -5.97
CA GLY A 121 6.25 -3.67 -5.81
C GLY A 121 6.92 -3.65 -4.44
N GLN A 122 6.18 -3.92 -3.37
CA GLN A 122 6.76 -3.96 -2.03
C GLN A 122 7.77 -5.10 -1.88
N ARG A 123 7.42 -6.30 -2.35
CA ARG A 123 8.27 -7.48 -2.25
C ARG A 123 9.57 -7.34 -3.04
N GLU A 124 9.48 -6.93 -4.30
CA GLU A 124 10.62 -7.00 -5.23
C GLU A 124 11.41 -5.69 -5.31
N ILE A 125 10.81 -4.54 -4.96
CA ILE A 125 11.45 -3.22 -5.09
C ILE A 125 11.73 -2.61 -3.72
N ALA A 126 10.72 -2.57 -2.84
CA ALA A 126 10.86 -1.86 -1.58
C ALA A 126 11.67 -2.65 -0.55
N PHE A 127 11.37 -3.94 -0.38
CA PHE A 127 11.86 -4.75 0.75
C PHE A 127 12.84 -5.86 0.36
N LYS A 128 13.03 -6.12 -0.94
CA LYS A 128 14.03 -7.08 -1.41
C LYS A 128 15.43 -6.64 -0.97
N GLU A 129 16.15 -7.52 -0.29
CA GLU A 129 17.55 -7.28 0.02
C GLU A 129 18.38 -7.33 -1.26
N ILE A 130 19.28 -6.36 -1.42
CA ILE A 130 20.29 -6.38 -2.47
C ILE A 130 21.58 -6.76 -1.78
N ASN A 131 22.17 -7.89 -2.15
CA ASN A 131 23.54 -8.20 -1.75
C ASN A 131 24.46 -7.15 -2.37
N THR A 132 24.91 -6.19 -1.58
CA THR A 132 25.92 -5.21 -1.98
C THR A 132 27.33 -5.63 -1.56
N SER A 133 27.58 -6.92 -1.31
CA SER A 133 28.93 -7.42 -1.06
C SER A 133 29.84 -6.97 -2.22
N PRO A 134 30.97 -6.30 -1.94
CA PRO A 134 31.97 -6.05 -2.96
C PRO A 134 32.34 -7.42 -3.53
N LEU A 135 32.41 -7.55 -4.86
CA LEU A 135 33.08 -8.68 -5.48
C LEU A 135 34.47 -8.72 -4.84
N SER A 136 34.77 -9.76 -4.05
CA SER A 136 36.11 -9.93 -3.51
C SER A 136 37.04 -9.97 -4.71
N GLU A 137 37.93 -8.98 -4.82
CA GLU A 137 39.05 -9.04 -5.76
C GLU A 137 39.82 -10.32 -5.39
N THR A 138 39.67 -11.35 -6.22
CA THR A 138 40.54 -12.52 -6.18
C THR A 138 41.92 -12.06 -6.60
N GLU A 139 42.82 -11.96 -5.62
CA GLU A 139 44.29 -11.90 -5.79
C GLU A 139 44.83 -13.13 -6.56
#